data_AF-A0A968V490-F1
#
_entry.id   AF-A0A968V490-F1
#
_cell.length_a   1.000
_cell.length_b   1.000
_cell.length_c   1.000
_cell.angle_alpha   90.00
_cell.angle_beta   90.00
_cell.angle_gamma   90.00
#
_symmetry.space_group_name_H-M   'P 1'
#
loop_
_entity.id
_entity.type
_entity.pdbx_description
1 polymer ?
#
loop_
_entity_poly.entity_id
_entity_poly.type
_entity_poly.pdbx_seq_one_letter_code
_entity_poly.pdbx_strand_id
1 'polypeptide(L)'
;MRVLSSEYPNVNLGTDLYDVLSVYNRALSDTEIKSYHNSFASRVVFKEDFKDAIVGQIPDVWKIVSGTFVINEDSQGKYLKCTSNGSIYYPLKDTNKTYTKLNNGNMTLSKSVSKVTLTATSGQIIRELILTQAKEV
;
A
#
# COMPACT_ATOMS: atom_id res chain seq x y z
N MET A 1 3.24 -33.62 -48.08
CA MET A 1 3.25 -32.35 -47.32
C MET A 1 1.93 -32.26 -46.58
N ARG A 2 1.91 -32.59 -45.28
CA ARG A 2 0.71 -32.49 -44.42
C ARG A 2 0.88 -31.25 -43.55
N VAL A 3 0.07 -30.22 -43.78
CA VAL A 3 -0.10 -29.12 -42.84
C VAL A 3 -1.45 -29.38 -42.18
N LEU A 4 -1.41 -29.79 -40.91
CA LEU A 4 -2.60 -29.94 -40.08
C LEU A 4 -2.97 -28.55 -39.57
N SER A 5 -4.13 -28.07 -39.98
CA SER A 5 -4.86 -27.01 -39.31
C SER A 5 -5.28 -27.51 -37.93
N SER A 6 -4.92 -26.79 -36.86
CA SER A 6 -5.65 -26.87 -35.60
C SER A 6 -6.04 -25.47 -35.19
N GLU A 7 -7.36 -25.29 -35.16
CA GLU A 7 -8.11 -24.16 -34.69
C GLU A 7 -7.66 -23.80 -33.26
N TYR A 8 -7.12 -22.61 -33.06
CA TYR A 8 -7.09 -21.99 -31.74
C TYR A 8 -8.38 -21.17 -31.62
N PRO A 9 -9.21 -21.40 -30.59
CA PRO A 9 -10.40 -20.58 -30.38
C PRO A 9 -9.97 -19.14 -30.11
N ASN A 10 -10.65 -18.19 -30.75
CA ASN A 10 -10.57 -16.77 -30.42
C ASN A 10 -10.78 -16.63 -28.90
N VAL A 11 -9.70 -16.41 -28.16
CA VAL A 11 -9.81 -16.07 -26.73
C VAL A 11 -10.30 -14.64 -26.69
N ASN A 12 -11.61 -14.49 -26.49
CA ASN A 12 -12.23 -13.21 -26.20
C ASN A 12 -11.82 -12.83 -24.76
N LEU A 13 -10.66 -12.20 -24.63
CA LEU A 13 -10.18 -11.65 -23.37
C LEU A 13 -11.03 -10.43 -23.03
N GLY A 14 -12.04 -10.66 -22.18
CA GLY A 14 -12.87 -9.62 -21.59
C GLY A 14 -12.03 -8.44 -21.10
N THR A 15 -12.55 -7.25 -21.33
CA THR A 15 -11.85 -5.95 -21.40
C THR A 15 -11.23 -5.44 -20.10
N ASP A 16 -11.16 -6.23 -19.03
CA ASP A 16 -10.82 -5.75 -17.67
C ASP A 16 -9.52 -6.33 -17.10
N LEU A 17 -8.69 -7.02 -17.89
CA LEU A 17 -7.41 -7.60 -17.45
C LEU A 17 -6.20 -7.19 -18.32
N TYR A 18 -6.27 -6.08 -19.05
CA TYR A 18 -5.11 -5.54 -19.76
C TYR A 18 -4.12 -4.84 -18.83
N ASP A 19 -3.58 -5.58 -17.86
CA ASP A 19 -2.37 -5.23 -17.12
C ASP A 19 -1.17 -5.91 -17.85
N VAL A 20 -0.86 -5.36 -19.04
CA VAL A 20 0.37 -5.56 -19.83
C VAL A 20 0.81 -7.02 -20.13
N LEU A 21 0.22 -7.65 -21.15
CA LEU A 21 0.78 -8.85 -21.80
C LEU A 21 1.81 -8.44 -22.86
N SER A 22 3.10 -8.64 -22.58
CA SER A 22 4.18 -8.44 -23.56
C SER A 22 4.61 -9.77 -24.18
N VAL A 23 4.46 -9.92 -25.50
CA VAL A 23 4.87 -11.11 -26.24
C VAL A 23 6.21 -10.86 -26.94
N TYR A 24 7.22 -11.68 -26.63
CA TYR A 24 8.56 -11.56 -27.21
C TYR A 24 8.81 -12.69 -28.21
N ASN A 25 9.25 -12.37 -29.42
CA ASN A 25 9.65 -13.36 -30.43
C ASN A 25 11.10 -13.87 -30.23
N ARG A 26 11.58 -13.84 -28.99
CA ARG A 26 12.89 -14.34 -28.58
C ARG A 26 12.85 -14.77 -27.11
N ALA A 27 13.77 -15.67 -26.73
CA ALA A 27 13.99 -15.95 -25.32
C ALA A 27 14.54 -14.69 -24.63
N LEU A 28 13.91 -14.31 -23.51
CA LEU A 28 14.44 -13.29 -22.61
C LEU A 28 15.53 -13.90 -21.73
N SER A 29 16.58 -13.15 -21.46
CA SER A 29 17.57 -13.53 -20.45
C SER A 29 16.99 -13.37 -19.03
N ASP A 30 17.57 -14.08 -18.06
CA ASP A 30 17.18 -13.96 -16.65
C ASP A 30 17.26 -12.51 -16.13
N THR A 31 18.22 -11.73 -16.62
CA THR A 31 18.36 -10.30 -16.27
C THR A 31 17.22 -9.47 -16.86
N GLU A 32 16.76 -9.76 -18.07
CA GLU A 32 15.62 -9.07 -18.70
C GLU A 32 14.31 -9.45 -18.03
N ILE A 33 14.12 -10.73 -17.69
CA ILE A 33 12.95 -11.20 -16.93
C ILE A 33 12.92 -10.54 -15.55
N LYS A 34 14.06 -10.50 -14.84
CA LYS A 34 14.15 -9.80 -13.55
C LYS A 34 13.92 -8.30 -13.67
N SER A 35 14.42 -7.66 -14.72
CA SER A 35 14.22 -6.23 -14.94
C SER A 35 12.76 -5.91 -15.26
N TYR A 36 12.10 -6.74 -16.06
CA TYR A 36 10.66 -6.66 -16.34
C TYR A 36 9.84 -6.92 -15.07
N HIS A 37 10.13 -7.98 -14.32
CA HIS A 37 9.44 -8.25 -13.05
C HIS A 37 9.63 -7.10 -12.04
N ASN A 38 10.85 -6.56 -11.94
CA ASN A 38 11.16 -5.44 -11.05
C ASN A 38 10.63 -4.10 -11.56
N SER A 39 10.20 -3.96 -12.82
CA SER A 39 9.53 -2.74 -13.28
C SER A 39 8.12 -2.60 -12.70
N PHE A 40 7.50 -3.70 -12.29
CA PHE A 40 6.19 -3.71 -11.61
C PHE A 40 6.29 -3.77 -10.07
N ALA A 41 7.50 -3.87 -9.52
CA ALA A 41 7.69 -3.96 -8.06
C ALA A 41 7.34 -2.62 -7.37
N SER A 42 6.41 -2.67 -6.41
CA SER A 42 6.01 -1.49 -5.64
C SER A 42 7.10 -1.09 -4.65
N ARG A 43 7.57 0.16 -4.71
CA ARG A 43 8.58 0.69 -3.78
C ARG A 43 7.89 1.11 -2.48
N VAL A 44 8.38 0.68 -1.31
CA VAL A 44 7.96 1.26 -0.03
C VAL A 44 8.47 2.70 0.05
N VAL A 45 7.55 3.64 0.18
CA VAL A 45 7.83 5.09 0.25
C VAL A 45 7.73 5.60 1.67
N PHE A 46 6.90 4.96 2.48
CA PHE A 46 6.82 5.23 3.90
C PHE A 46 6.42 3.97 4.63
N LYS A 47 7.08 3.72 5.75
CA LYS A 47 6.71 2.69 6.71
C LYS A 47 6.74 3.34 8.07
N GLU A 48 5.61 3.31 8.75
CA GLU A 48 5.48 3.70 10.15
C GLU A 48 5.11 2.45 10.93
N ASP A 49 6.00 2.02 11.82
CA ASP A 49 5.81 0.90 12.73
C ASP A 49 5.86 1.34 14.21
N PHE A 50 5.92 2.66 14.47
CA PHE A 50 5.90 3.31 15.78
C PHE A 50 6.96 2.84 16.79
N LYS A 51 7.94 2.03 16.38
CA LYS A 51 8.96 1.46 17.29
C LYS A 51 9.78 2.52 18.01
N ASP A 52 10.06 3.63 17.33
CA ASP A 52 10.84 4.76 17.83
C ASP A 52 9.96 5.84 18.46
N ALA A 53 8.64 5.68 18.45
CA ALA A 53 7.71 6.63 19.04
C ALA A 53 7.75 6.61 20.57
N ILE A 54 7.43 7.74 21.19
CA ILE A 54 7.36 7.90 22.65
C ILE A 54 5.95 7.51 23.11
N VAL A 55 5.86 6.59 24.08
CA VAL A 55 4.60 6.16 24.68
C VAL A 55 3.90 7.36 25.34
N GLY A 56 2.58 7.46 25.14
CA GLY A 56 1.75 8.56 25.62
C GLY A 56 1.79 9.82 24.75
N GLN A 57 2.59 9.84 23.68
CA GLN A 57 2.70 10.97 22.75
C GLN A 57 2.31 10.56 21.33
N ILE A 58 1.99 11.55 20.50
CA ILE A 58 1.75 11.38 19.06
C ILE A 58 3.02 11.81 18.32
N PRO A 59 3.54 11.04 17.34
CA PRO A 59 4.67 11.48 16.56
C PRO A 59 4.34 12.77 15.79
N ASP A 60 5.26 13.75 15.78
CA ASP A 60 5.04 15.11 15.22
C ASP A 60 4.62 15.15 13.75
N VAL A 61 4.96 14.10 13.00
CA VAL A 61 4.60 13.94 11.59
C VAL A 61 3.11 13.70 11.38
N TRP A 62 2.40 13.23 12.41
CA TRP A 62 0.96 13.01 12.39
C TRP A 62 0.21 14.24 12.90
N LYS A 63 -0.94 14.52 12.28
CA LYS A 63 -1.77 15.67 12.60
C LYS A 63 -3.17 15.23 12.98
N ILE A 64 -3.59 15.56 14.20
CA ILE A 64 -4.93 15.26 14.71
C ILE A 64 -5.92 16.22 14.06
N VAL A 65 -6.99 15.66 13.48
CA VAL A 65 -8.14 16.43 12.99
C VAL A 65 -9.19 16.55 14.10
N SER A 66 -9.47 15.43 14.77
CA SER A 66 -10.45 15.32 15.84
C SER A 66 -10.16 14.11 16.73
N GLY A 67 -10.76 14.07 17.93
CA GLY A 67 -10.60 12.95 18.87
C GLY A 67 -9.27 12.97 19.60
N THR A 68 -8.89 11.82 20.15
CA THR A 68 -7.64 11.68 20.92
C THR A 68 -6.96 10.38 20.53
N PHE A 69 -5.67 10.49 20.23
CA PHE A 69 -4.82 9.39 19.82
C PHE A 69 -3.57 9.40 20.70
N VAL A 70 -3.06 8.22 21.04
CA VAL A 70 -1.85 8.06 21.85
C VAL A 70 -1.07 6.83 21.39
N ILE A 71 0.25 6.86 21.56
CA ILE A 71 1.07 5.66 21.41
C ILE A 71 1.02 4.85 22.71
N ASN A 72 0.72 3.57 22.59
CA ASN A 72 0.77 2.58 23.65
C ASN A 72 1.77 1.47 23.30
N GLU A 73 2.10 0.62 24.27
CA GLU A 73 3.01 -0.50 24.10
C GLU A 73 2.43 -1.74 24.79
N ASP A 74 2.57 -2.90 24.14
CA ASP A 74 2.27 -4.21 24.69
C ASP A 74 3.34 -5.25 24.31
N SER A 75 3.09 -6.53 24.56
CA SER A 75 4.04 -7.61 24.26
C SER A 75 4.38 -7.77 22.78
N GLN A 76 3.61 -7.17 21.86
CA GLN A 76 3.87 -7.17 20.42
C GLN A 76 4.56 -5.88 19.95
N GLY A 77 4.86 -4.95 20.84
CA GLY A 77 5.51 -3.67 20.57
C GLY A 77 4.56 -2.47 20.63
N LYS A 78 5.03 -1.35 20.09
CA LYS A 78 4.30 -0.08 20.12
C LYS A 78 3.20 -0.03 19.06
N TYR A 79 2.15 0.73 19.36
CA TYR A 79 1.00 0.91 18.48
C TYR A 79 0.29 2.22 18.75
N LEU A 80 -0.38 2.75 17.73
CA LEU A 80 -1.23 3.92 17.86
C LEU A 80 -2.64 3.48 18.26
N LYS A 81 -3.17 4.05 19.34
CA LYS A 81 -4.51 3.80 19.87
C LYS A 81 -5.38 5.05 19.77
N CYS A 82 -6.60 4.89 19.28
CA CYS A 82 -7.64 5.90 19.40
C CYS A 82 -8.30 5.77 20.78
N THR A 83 -8.25 6.81 21.61
CA THR A 83 -8.89 6.84 22.94
C THR A 83 -10.23 7.58 22.92
N SER A 84 -10.44 8.45 21.94
CA SER A 84 -11.71 9.13 21.69
C SER A 84 -11.97 9.22 20.20
N ASN A 85 -13.19 8.91 19.77
CA ASN A 85 -13.61 8.86 18.36
C ASN A 85 -13.09 10.07 17.59
N GLY A 86 -12.47 9.84 16.44
CA GLY A 86 -11.92 10.94 15.67
C GLY A 86 -11.10 10.49 14.48
N SER A 87 -10.27 11.42 14.00
CA SER A 87 -9.43 11.19 12.84
C SER A 87 -8.06 11.87 12.96
N ILE A 88 -7.06 11.23 12.40
CA ILE A 88 -5.67 11.70 12.34
C ILE A 88 -5.15 11.48 10.93
N TYR A 89 -4.24 12.34 10.46
CA TYR A 89 -3.67 12.19 9.13
C TYR A 89 -2.15 12.30 9.11
N TYR A 90 -1.56 11.64 8.10
CA TYR A 90 -0.18 11.78 7.70
C TYR A 90 -0.13 12.54 6.37
N PRO A 91 0.58 13.69 6.27
CA PRO A 91 0.72 14.43 5.03
C PRO A 91 1.60 13.68 4.04
N LEU A 92 1.15 13.56 2.80
CA LEU A 92 1.91 12.96 1.70
C LEU A 92 2.68 14.03 0.94
N LYS A 93 3.93 13.73 0.58
CA LYS A 93 4.76 14.62 -0.25
C LYS A 93 4.54 14.43 -1.76
N ASP A 94 4.04 13.26 -2.20
CA ASP A 94 3.78 12.97 -3.62
C ASP A 94 2.79 11.79 -3.79
N THR A 95 1.78 11.90 -4.67
CA THR A 95 0.51 11.18 -4.47
C THR A 95 -0.12 10.46 -5.65
N ASN A 96 0.41 10.60 -6.87
CA ASN A 96 -0.32 10.07 -8.02
C ASN A 96 -0.26 8.54 -8.13
N LYS A 97 0.60 7.84 -7.36
CA LYS A 97 0.76 6.38 -7.44
C LYS A 97 0.96 5.68 -6.08
N THR A 98 0.53 6.28 -4.97
CA THR A 98 0.66 5.67 -3.63
C THR A 98 -0.47 4.66 -3.33
N TYR A 99 -0.14 3.42 -2.98
CA TYR A 99 -1.05 2.46 -2.34
C TYR A 99 -0.80 2.45 -0.84
N THR A 100 -1.85 2.18 -0.08
CA THR A 100 -1.84 2.21 1.37
C THR A 100 -2.28 0.87 1.92
N LYS A 101 -1.52 0.32 2.86
CA LYS A 101 -1.88 -0.88 3.58
C LYS A 101 -1.82 -0.63 5.08
N LEU A 102 -2.91 -0.98 5.76
CA LEU A 102 -2.91 -1.16 7.21
C LEU A 102 -2.48 -2.58 7.52
N ASN A 103 -1.44 -2.72 8.32
CA ASN A 103 -1.05 -4.02 8.86
C ASN A 103 -1.39 -4.05 10.34
N ASN A 104 -2.18 -5.06 10.71
CA ASN A 104 -2.59 -5.32 12.10
C ASN A 104 -3.25 -4.09 12.76
N GLY A 105 -4.38 -3.66 12.19
CA GLY A 105 -5.19 -2.55 12.69
C GLY A 105 -6.64 -2.64 12.21
N ASN A 106 -7.53 -1.95 12.91
CA ASN A 106 -8.98 -1.95 12.65
C ASN A 106 -9.55 -0.55 12.38
N MET A 107 -8.69 0.45 12.19
CA MET A 107 -9.09 1.79 11.78
C MET A 107 -9.50 1.83 10.31
N THR A 108 -10.38 2.77 9.94
CA THR A 108 -10.76 3.02 8.56
C THR A 108 -9.74 3.94 7.91
N LEU A 109 -9.16 3.51 6.78
CA LEU A 109 -8.22 4.32 6.02
C LEU A 109 -8.92 5.00 4.84
N SER A 110 -8.63 6.29 4.65
CA SER A 110 -8.96 7.02 3.44
C SER A 110 -7.72 7.75 2.92
N LYS A 111 -7.57 7.83 1.60
CA LYS A 111 -6.45 8.49 0.93
C LYS A 111 -6.96 9.65 0.10
N SER A 112 -6.23 10.77 0.09
CA SER A 112 -6.35 11.83 -0.90
C SER A 112 -5.01 12.09 -1.60
N VAL A 113 -5.00 13.05 -2.51
CA VAL A 113 -3.78 13.56 -3.19
C VAL A 113 -2.80 14.30 -2.28
N SER A 114 -3.05 14.41 -0.97
CA SER A 114 -2.12 15.14 -0.10
C SER A 114 -1.97 14.55 1.29
N LYS A 115 -2.74 13.52 1.61
CA LYS A 115 -2.71 12.88 2.93
C LYS A 115 -3.32 11.50 2.93
N VAL A 116 -2.93 10.72 3.94
CA VAL A 116 -3.64 9.52 4.37
C VAL A 116 -4.32 9.85 5.69
N THR A 117 -5.63 9.64 5.77
CA THR A 117 -6.43 9.88 6.97
C THR A 117 -6.88 8.55 7.55
N LEU A 118 -6.62 8.36 8.83
CA LEU A 118 -7.17 7.27 9.63
C LEU A 118 -8.35 7.80 10.43
N THR A 119 -9.51 7.19 10.26
CA THR A 119 -10.71 7.44 11.06
C THR A 119 -10.91 6.25 11.98
N ALA A 120 -11.12 6.52 13.26
CA ALA A 120 -11.16 5.48 14.27
C ALA A 120 -12.22 5.75 15.35
N THR A 121 -12.84 4.69 15.85
CA THR A 121 -13.61 4.70 17.10
C THR A 121 -12.71 4.38 18.30
N SER A 122 -13.13 4.78 19.49
CA SER A 122 -12.39 4.54 20.73
C SER A 122 -12.09 3.05 20.90
N GLY A 123 -10.84 2.74 21.26
CA GLY A 123 -10.33 1.38 21.41
C GLY A 123 -9.69 0.80 20.16
N GLN A 124 -9.91 1.38 18.98
CA GLN A 124 -9.25 0.93 17.75
C GLN A 124 -7.75 1.23 17.76
N ILE A 125 -7.00 0.35 17.11
CA ILE A 125 -5.53 0.40 17.06
C ILE A 125 -5.00 0.22 15.65
N ILE A 126 -3.77 0.66 15.44
CA ILE A 126 -2.93 0.35 14.28
C ILE A 126 -1.49 0.14 14.76
N ARG A 127 -0.85 -0.92 14.29
CA ARG A 127 0.57 -1.18 14.55
C ARG A 127 1.49 -0.72 13.44
N GLU A 128 1.03 -0.83 12.19
CA GLU A 128 1.88 -0.49 11.06
C GLU A 128 1.06 0.12 9.92
N LEU A 129 1.55 1.26 9.42
CA LEU A 129 1.10 1.87 8.18
C LEU A 129 2.21 1.72 7.14
N ILE A 130 1.88 1.09 6.02
CA ILE A 130 2.78 1.02 4.86
C ILE A 130 2.17 1.82 3.72
N LEU A 131 2.97 2.74 3.18
CA LEU A 131 2.70 3.42 1.91
C LEU A 131 3.69 2.92 0.88
N THR A 132 3.19 2.33 -0.19
CA THR A 132 3.99 1.97 -1.36
C THR A 132 3.66 2.90 -2.51
N GLN A 133 4.61 3.17 -3.39
CA GLN A 133 4.31 3.77 -4.69
C GLN A 133 4.46 2.70 -5.78
N ALA A 134 3.50 2.63 -6.70
CA ALA A 134 3.80 2.03 -8.01
C ALA A 134 4.86 2.90 -8.68
N LYS A 135 5.91 2.26 -9.16
CA LYS A 135 6.83 2.92 -10.08
C LYS A 135 6.04 3.26 -11.35
N GLU A 136 6.25 4.47 -11.88
CA GLU A 136 5.63 4.83 -13.15
C GLU A 136 6.01 3.78 -14.21
N VAL A 137 4.98 3.17 -14.83
CA VAL A 137 5.12 2.40 -16.07
C VAL A 137 5.21 3.37 -17.22
#